data_AF-A0A843E068-F1
#
_entry.id   AF-A0A843E068-F1
#
_cell.length_a   1.000
_cell.length_b   1.000
_cell.length_c   1.000
_cell.angle_alpha   90.00
_cell.angle_beta   90.00
_cell.angle_gamma   90.00
#
_symmetry.space_group_name_H-M   'P 1'
#
loop_
_entity.id
_entity.type
_entity.pdbx_description
1 polymer ?
#
loop_
_entity_poly.entity_id
_entity_poly.type
_entity_poly.pdbx_seq_one_letter_code
_entity_poly.pdbx_strand_id
1 'polypeptide(L)'
;MPMKKCVVIACVSFETAMIVEPAVDYGADEIHLFHYIRDPDTDNGRIYTEFYREVCSQISEKLPRVKIVEHDADPIYDFQLMFRDLLEVISEIRARPSSED
;
A
#
# COMPACT_ATOMS: atom_id res chain seq x y z
N MET A 1 -13.29 19.69 14.09
CA MET A 1 -11.85 19.51 13.82
C MET A 1 -11.75 18.87 12.46
N PRO A 2 -10.86 19.34 11.56
CA PRO A 2 -10.58 18.63 10.32
C PRO A 2 -10.22 17.20 10.67
N MET A 3 -10.90 16.20 10.08
CA MET A 3 -10.41 14.83 10.22
C MET A 3 -9.07 14.77 9.49
N LYS A 4 -7.99 14.56 10.24
CA LYS A 4 -6.67 14.36 9.63
C LYS A 4 -6.75 13.07 8.81
N LYS A 5 -6.43 13.19 7.52
CA LYS A 5 -6.34 12.05 6.62
C LYS A 5 -5.39 10.99 7.16
N CYS A 6 -5.84 9.75 7.29
CA CYS A 6 -5.04 8.62 7.73
C CYS A 6 -4.45 7.92 6.51
N VAL A 7 -3.13 7.98 6.35
CA VAL A 7 -2.41 7.29 5.26
C VAL A 7 -1.56 6.17 5.83
N VAL A 8 -1.76 4.96 5.31
CA VAL A 8 -0.99 3.77 5.67
C VAL A 8 -0.05 3.42 4.54
N ILE A 9 1.18 3.03 4.87
CA ILE A 9 2.18 2.56 3.92
C ILE A 9 2.64 1.18 4.37
N ALA A 10 2.55 0.19 3.49
CA ALA A 10 2.89 -1.20 3.81
C ALA A 10 3.56 -1.90 2.63
N CYS A 11 4.41 -2.87 2.93
CA CYS A 11 4.87 -3.85 1.96
C CYS A 11 3.92 -5.06 1.98
N VAL A 12 3.59 -5.59 0.80
CA VAL A 12 2.81 -6.82 0.69
C VAL A 12 3.67 -8.00 1.13
N SER A 13 3.08 -8.84 1.97
CA SER A 13 3.69 -10.05 2.50
C SER A 13 2.68 -11.20 2.45
N PHE A 14 3.15 -12.41 2.71
CA PHE A 14 2.29 -13.61 2.76
C PHE A 14 1.25 -13.56 3.88
N GLU A 15 1.55 -12.86 4.97
CA GLU A 15 0.61 -12.73 6.09
C GLU A 15 -0.27 -11.50 5.86
N THR A 16 -1.34 -11.67 5.08
CA THR A 16 -2.23 -10.57 4.65
C THR A 16 -2.88 -9.82 5.82
N ALA A 17 -3.19 -10.52 6.91
CA ALA A 17 -3.76 -9.94 8.13
C ALA A 17 -2.87 -8.83 8.71
N MET A 18 -1.55 -8.97 8.64
CA MET A 18 -0.58 -7.97 9.13
C MET A 18 -0.59 -6.65 8.34
N ILE A 19 -1.32 -6.61 7.22
CA ILE A 19 -1.50 -5.42 6.37
C ILE A 19 -2.94 -4.91 6.50
N VAL A 20 -3.91 -5.83 6.39
CA VAL A 20 -5.34 -5.52 6.39
C VAL A 20 -5.81 -5.00 7.75
N GLU A 21 -5.46 -5.70 8.84
CA GLU A 21 -5.97 -5.35 10.18
C GLU A 21 -5.50 -3.98 10.64
N PRO A 22 -4.20 -3.62 10.54
CA PRO A 22 -3.77 -2.26 10.90
C PRO A 22 -4.45 -1.18 10.06
N ALA A 23 -4.64 -1.41 8.76
CA ALA A 23 -5.32 -0.43 7.90
C ALA A 23 -6.77 -0.17 8.34
N VAL A 24 -7.47 -1.24 8.74
CA VAL A 24 -8.86 -1.17 9.24
C VAL A 24 -8.91 -0.51 10.61
N ASP A 25 -8.05 -0.92 11.54
CA ASP A 25 -7.99 -0.40 12.91
C ASP A 25 -7.66 1.10 12.93
N TYR A 26 -6.80 1.55 12.01
CA TYR A 26 -6.46 2.97 11.87
C TYR A 26 -7.49 3.78 11.08
N GLY A 27 -8.48 3.13 10.46
CA GLY A 27 -9.45 3.80 9.59
C GLY A 27 -8.79 4.50 8.41
N ALA A 28 -7.93 3.80 7.68
CA ALA A 28 -7.16 4.37 6.57
C ALA A 28 -8.06 4.99 5.47
N ASP A 29 -7.73 6.21 5.06
CA ASP A 29 -8.32 6.88 3.89
C ASP A 29 -7.55 6.56 2.60
N GLU A 30 -6.26 6.26 2.74
CA GLU A 30 -5.36 5.90 1.65
C GLU A 30 -4.35 4.86 2.14
N ILE A 31 -4.11 3.84 1.34
CA ILE A 31 -3.08 2.83 1.60
C ILE A 31 -2.15 2.69 0.40
N HIS A 32 -0.86 2.82 0.66
CA HIS A 32 0.21 2.58 -0.31
C HIS A 32 0.74 1.16 -0.10
N LEU A 33 0.64 0.33 -1.13
CA LEU A 33 1.06 -1.06 -1.13
C LEU A 33 2.29 -1.23 -2.02
N PHE A 34 3.43 -1.40 -1.38
CA PHE A 34 4.69 -1.78 -2.04
C PHE A 34 4.71 -3.28 -2.23
N HIS A 35 4.88 -3.72 -3.47
CA HIS A 35 5.17 -5.11 -3.77
C HIS A 35 6.13 -5.16 -4.95
N TYR A 36 6.79 -6.29 -5.17
CA TYR A 36 7.66 -6.42 -6.33
C TYR A 36 7.59 -7.83 -6.86
N ILE A 37 7.34 -7.94 -8.15
CA ILE A 37 7.29 -9.21 -8.86
C ILE A 37 8.42 -9.21 -9.89
N ARG A 38 9.50 -9.93 -9.56
CA ARG A 38 10.69 -10.03 -10.43
C ARG A 38 10.37 -10.65 -11.79
N ASP A 39 9.60 -11.73 -11.79
CA ASP A 39 9.22 -12.48 -12.98
C ASP A 39 7.74 -12.90 -12.87
N PRO A 40 6.79 -12.09 -13.38
CA PRO A 40 5.36 -12.33 -13.20
C PRO A 40 4.85 -13.61 -13.86
N ASP A 41 5.58 -14.13 -14.85
CA ASP A 41 5.24 -15.36 -15.56
C ASP A 41 5.63 -16.64 -14.80
N THR A 42 6.41 -16.52 -13.72
CA THR A 42 6.79 -17.65 -12.87
C THR A 42 5.70 -17.98 -11.86
N ASP A 43 5.64 -19.24 -11.40
CA ASP A 43 4.70 -19.66 -10.35
C ASP A 43 4.84 -18.77 -9.10
N ASN A 44 6.07 -18.45 -8.71
CA ASN A 44 6.33 -17.54 -7.60
C ASN A 44 5.78 -16.13 -7.86
N GLY A 45 5.97 -15.57 -9.05
CA GLY A 45 5.43 -14.25 -9.39
C GLY A 45 3.90 -14.20 -9.37
N ARG A 46 3.24 -15.28 -9.82
CA ARG A 46 1.78 -15.43 -9.75
C ARG A 46 1.29 -15.49 -8.31
N ILE A 47 1.98 -16.23 -7.44
CA ILE A 47 1.67 -16.32 -6.02
C ILE A 47 1.71 -14.93 -5.37
N TYR A 48 2.76 -14.13 -5.58
CA TYR A 48 2.82 -12.76 -5.05
C TYR A 48 1.70 -11.87 -5.59
N THR A 49 1.35 -12.01 -6.87
CA THR A 49 0.20 -11.31 -7.47
C THR A 49 -1.11 -11.69 -6.77
N GLU A 50 -1.30 -12.96 -6.44
CA GLU A 50 -2.49 -13.44 -5.72
C GLU A 50 -2.57 -12.84 -4.31
N PHE A 51 -1.44 -12.77 -3.59
CA PHE A 51 -1.40 -12.11 -2.27
C PHE A 51 -1.73 -10.61 -2.35
N TYR A 52 -1.19 -9.90 -3.33
CA TYR A 52 -1.56 -8.49 -3.57
C TYR A 52 -3.07 -8.35 -3.81
N ARG A 53 -3.64 -9.18 -4.69
CA ARG A 53 -5.07 -9.16 -4.99
C ARG A 53 -5.93 -9.47 -3.77
N GLU A 54 -5.51 -10.44 -2.96
CA GLU A 54 -6.20 -10.80 -1.72
C GLU A 54 -6.20 -9.64 -0.72
N VAL A 55 -5.05 -8.98 -0.53
CA VAL A 55 -4.94 -7.78 0.31
C VAL A 55 -5.88 -6.68 -0.20
N CYS A 56 -5.88 -6.39 -1.50
CA CYS A 56 -6.75 -5.39 -2.09
C CYS A 56 -8.24 -5.73 -1.92
N SER A 57 -8.61 -7.00 -2.07
CA SER A 57 -9.98 -7.49 -1.90
C SER A 57 -10.45 -7.26 -0.46
N GLN A 58 -9.69 -7.73 0.53
CA GLN A 58 -10.06 -7.60 1.94
C GLN A 58 -10.10 -6.14 2.41
N ILE A 59 -9.16 -5.31 1.95
CA ILE A 59 -9.16 -3.87 2.24
C ILE A 59 -10.41 -3.21 1.66
N SER A 60 -10.73 -3.50 0.40
CA SER A 60 -11.89 -2.89 -0.27
C SER A 60 -13.22 -3.32 0.35
N GLU A 61 -13.30 -4.54 0.86
CA GLU A 61 -14.47 -5.05 1.58
C GLU A 61 -14.67 -4.34 2.93
N LYS A 62 -13.58 -4.18 3.72
CA LYS A 62 -13.64 -3.61 5.07
C LYS A 62 -13.61 -2.08 5.08
N LEU A 63 -12.98 -1.46 4.08
CA LEU A 63 -12.82 -0.01 3.92
C LEU A 63 -13.24 0.41 2.50
N PRO A 64 -14.55 0.46 2.18
CA PRO A 64 -15.05 0.67 0.81
C PRO A 64 -14.73 2.04 0.19
N ARG A 65 -14.19 2.98 0.96
CA ARG A 65 -13.81 4.33 0.51
C ARG A 65 -12.30 4.57 0.48
N VAL A 66 -11.50 3.58 0.87
CA VAL A 66 -10.04 3.72 0.90
C VAL A 66 -9.49 3.85 -0.51
N LYS A 67 -8.53 4.75 -0.69
CA LYS A 67 -7.72 4.82 -1.90
C LYS A 67 -6.55 3.84 -1.80
N ILE A 68 -6.53 2.82 -2.64
CA ILE A 68 -5.37 1.93 -2.75
C ILE A 68 -4.41 2.47 -3.82
N VAL A 69 -3.13 2.59 -3.48
CA VAL A 69 -2.05 3.01 -4.40
C VAL A 69 -1.01 1.90 -4.47
N GLU A 70 -0.79 1.38 -5.66
CA GLU A 70 0.18 0.32 -5.93
C GLU A 70 1.56 0.90 -6.24
N HIS A 71 2.61 0.27 -5.70
CA HIS A 71 4.02 0.56 -6.00
C HIS A 71 4.71 -0.75 -6.35
N ASP A 72 4.92 -0.99 -7.65
CA ASP A 72 5.44 -2.26 -8.19
C ASP A 72 6.66 -2.11 -9.12
N ALA A 73 7.05 -0.86 -9.43
CA ALA A 73 8.09 -0.55 -10.41
C ALA A 73 9.50 -0.93 -9.94
N ASP A 74 9.78 -0.76 -8.64
CA ASP A 74 11.12 -0.91 -8.08
C ASP A 74 11.23 -2.14 -7.16
N PRO A 75 12.38 -2.85 -7.15
CA PRO A 75 12.60 -3.98 -6.28
C PRO A 75 12.54 -3.61 -4.79
N ILE A 76 11.54 -4.12 -4.06
CA ILE A 76 11.40 -3.90 -2.62
C ILE A 76 12.58 -4.43 -1.78
N TYR A 77 13.36 -5.38 -2.33
CA TYR A 77 14.56 -5.90 -1.68
C TYR A 77 15.79 -5.00 -1.86
N ASP A 78 15.75 -4.05 -2.79
CA ASP A 78 16.77 -3.01 -2.92
C ASP A 78 16.41 -1.87 -1.99
N PHE A 79 17.11 -1.81 -0.85
CA PHE A 79 16.87 -0.81 0.17
C PHE A 79 17.00 0.62 -0.36
N GLN A 80 17.93 0.90 -1.28
CA GLN A 80 18.15 2.27 -1.75
C GLN A 80 17.03 2.74 -2.66
N LEU A 81 16.55 1.87 -3.55
CA LEU A 81 15.42 2.17 -4.42
C LEU A 81 14.14 2.32 -3.59
N MET A 82 13.81 1.33 -2.75
CA MET A 82 12.62 1.36 -1.90
C MET A 82 12.60 2.57 -0.95
N PHE A 83 13.74 2.91 -0.34
CA PHE A 83 13.80 4.05 0.57
C PHE A 83 13.56 5.38 -0.15
N ARG A 84 14.04 5.52 -1.40
CA ARG A 84 13.78 6.71 -2.21
C ARG A 84 12.28 6.83 -2.52
N ASP A 85 11.65 5.75 -2.95
CA ASP A 85 10.23 5.76 -3.31
C ASP A 85 9.35 6.03 -2.09
N LEU A 86 9.71 5.45 -0.93
CA LEU A 86 9.06 5.76 0.34
C LEU A 86 9.15 7.24 0.70
N LEU A 87 10.33 7.86 0.52
CA LEU A 87 10.52 9.29 0.78
C LEU A 87 9.72 10.16 -0.19
N GLU A 88 9.63 9.77 -1.46
CA GLU A 88 8.81 10.45 -2.46
C GLU A 88 7.33 10.41 -2.08
N VAL A 89 6.81 9.22 -1.75
CA VAL A 89 5.44 9.04 -1.26
C VAL A 89 5.15 9.92 -0.04
N ILE A 90 6.03 9.91 0.97
CA ILE A 90 5.87 10.75 2.17
C ILE A 90 5.87 12.25 1.81
N SER A 91 6.74 12.66 0.90
CA SER A 91 6.83 14.05 0.43
C SER A 91 5.54 14.48 -0.28
N GLU A 92 5.03 13.66 -1.19
CA GLU A 92 3.78 13.92 -1.90
C GLU A 92 2.58 14.02 -0.96
N ILE A 93 2.44 13.07 -0.02
CA ILE A 93 1.34 13.07 0.95
C ILE A 93 1.36 14.38 1.76
N ARG A 94 2.54 14.85 2.17
CA ARG A 94 2.70 16.11 2.91
C ARG A 94 2.45 17.36 2.08
N ALA A 95 2.74 17.31 0.78
CA ALA A 95 2.53 18.42 -0.13
C ALA A 95 1.06 18.59 -0.56
N ARG A 96 0.25 17.53 -0.47
CA ARG A 96 -1.19 17.59 -0.77
C ARG A 96 -1.88 18.55 0.21
N PRO A 97 -2.56 19.60 -0.27
CA PRO A 97 -3.37 20.43 0.62
C PRO A 97 -4.43 19.53 1.25
N SER A 98 -4.59 19.61 2.57
CA SER A 98 -5.74 19.03 3.26
C SER A 98 -6.99 19.66 2.65
N SER A 99 -7.71 18.88 1.84
CA SER A 99 -8.93 19.31 1.17
C SER A 99 -10.01 19.57 2.21
N GLU A 100 -10.05 20.80 2.71
CA GLU A 100 -11.20 21.47 3.31
C GLU A 100 -11.46 22.73 2.48
N ASP A 101 -12.32 22.60 1.46
CA ASP A 101 -13.20 23.67 0.99
C ASP A 101 -14.64 23.13 1.09
#